data_AF-A0A945HA73-F1
#
_entry.id   AF-A0A945HA73-F1
#
_cell.length_a   1.000
_cell.length_b   1.000
_cell.length_c   1.000
_cell.angle_alpha   90.00
_cell.angle_beta   90.00
_cell.angle_gamma   90.00
#
_symmetry.space_group_name_H-M   'P 1'
#
loop_
_entity.id
_entity.type
_entity.pdbx_description
1 polymer ?
#
loop_
_entity_poly.entity_id
_entity_poly.type
_entity_poly.pdbx_seq_one_letter_code
_entity_poly.pdbx_strand_id
1 'polypeptide(L)'
;MTTRNTQRLLGLALALAWPSAGLHAADWPSYRHDNQRSAITAEALKLPLAKRWQMTPAQPPSPAWAKPAKFDFFVSPQSRKPLVHRLAYDHAYHATAAGDRVYYGSSAEHTVNCLDAYSGKEKWVFFTDGPVRFAPSIHDRRVYAGSDDGTAYCLDAVTGRLIWSHTAASEKNKLVPNDGRLVSPWSVRSSVSVDAGTAYFTSGFFPHEGVYMSAVDALTGNPTQNRHWKQYHLNKGSFQGYMLLSNSRIYMPGGRSTPFYFDRLTGRQLGHFAKGSGMGSFALLADNRIVHGPADRSGGVLTEASLSGDKVASHTDALDMIVDSAAIFMLTANKVTAMTRSCRRAIWNQSVEAGNALALAGKTLFVGSNDKVSAFNAANGKALWSGPVPGRALGLAVANGALLVSTDTGTIVSFGQASDQPSAWILY
;
A
#
# COMPACT_ATOMS: atom_id res chain seq x y z
N MET A 1 -55.80 2.11 -58.72
CA MET A 1 -55.48 3.35 -58.01
C MET A 1 -54.49 3.07 -56.89
N THR A 2 -53.29 3.64 -57.07
CA THR A 2 -52.39 4.19 -56.03
C THR A 2 -51.63 3.28 -55.06
N THR A 3 -50.40 2.97 -55.50
CA THR A 3 -49.11 2.96 -54.78
C THR A 3 -49.09 3.42 -53.31
N ARG A 4 -48.32 2.70 -52.48
CA ARG A 4 -47.27 3.31 -51.64
C ARG A 4 -46.25 2.28 -51.12
N ASN A 5 -45.04 2.44 -51.66
CA ASN A 5 -43.78 1.88 -51.18
C ASN A 5 -43.53 2.29 -49.73
N THR A 6 -43.25 1.32 -48.85
CA THR A 6 -42.61 1.55 -47.56
C THR A 6 -41.09 1.46 -47.76
N GLN A 7 -40.44 2.61 -47.87
CA GLN A 7 -38.99 2.70 -47.81
C GLN A 7 -38.51 2.35 -46.39
N ARG A 8 -37.66 1.33 -46.29
CA ARG A 8 -36.86 1.03 -45.10
C ARG A 8 -35.73 2.06 -45.01
N LEU A 9 -35.81 2.97 -44.05
CA LEU A 9 -34.67 3.78 -43.62
C LEU A 9 -33.76 2.89 -42.76
N LEU A 10 -32.69 2.34 -43.35
CA LEU A 10 -31.53 1.88 -42.59
C LEU A 10 -30.78 3.11 -42.11
N GLY A 11 -30.97 3.48 -40.84
CA GLY A 11 -30.08 4.42 -40.17
C GLY A 11 -28.72 3.77 -39.95
N LEU A 12 -27.71 4.20 -40.71
CA LEU A 12 -26.30 3.93 -40.41
C LEU A 12 -25.96 4.68 -39.10
N ALA A 13 -25.95 3.97 -37.98
CA ALA A 13 -25.32 4.47 -36.76
C ALA A 13 -23.80 4.37 -36.94
N LEU A 14 -23.16 5.44 -37.42
CA LEU A 14 -21.72 5.63 -37.28
C LEU A 14 -21.41 5.77 -35.79
N ALA A 15 -21.03 4.66 -35.16
CA ALA A 15 -20.36 4.68 -33.88
C ALA A 15 -18.98 5.33 -34.08
N LEU A 16 -18.90 6.64 -33.91
CA LEU A 16 -17.66 7.37 -33.71
C LEU A 16 -17.05 6.86 -32.40
N ALA A 17 -16.23 5.82 -32.51
CA ALA A 17 -15.32 5.42 -31.45
C ALA A 17 -14.31 6.57 -31.27
N TRP A 18 -14.55 7.44 -30.29
CA TRP A 18 -13.51 8.34 -29.80
C TRP A 18 -12.46 7.50 -29.09
N PRO A 19 -11.20 7.49 -29.54
CA PRO A 19 -10.12 7.03 -28.70
C PRO A 19 -9.81 8.15 -27.71
N SER A 20 -10.52 8.21 -26.59
CA SER A 20 -10.09 9.02 -25.46
C SER A 20 -8.99 8.27 -24.71
N ALA A 21 -7.85 8.02 -25.38
CA ALA A 21 -6.58 7.82 -24.71
C ALA A 21 -6.02 9.21 -24.37
N GLY A 22 -6.75 9.94 -23.52
CA GLY A 22 -6.20 11.12 -22.88
C GLY A 22 -5.07 10.66 -21.96
N LEU A 23 -3.93 11.36 -22.03
CA LEU A 23 -2.89 11.31 -21.01
C LEU A 23 -3.43 11.87 -19.68
N HIS A 24 -4.42 11.20 -19.08
CA HIS A 24 -4.80 11.50 -17.71
C HIS A 24 -3.75 10.85 -16.82
N ALA A 25 -3.13 11.68 -15.98
CA ALA A 25 -2.28 11.18 -14.92
C ALA A 25 -3.09 10.20 -14.05
N ALA A 26 -2.46 9.10 -13.68
CA ALA A 26 -3.12 8.07 -12.90
C ALA A 26 -3.20 8.49 -11.44
N ASP A 27 -4.14 7.88 -10.73
CA ASP A 27 -4.21 7.94 -9.28
C ASP A 27 -3.36 6.81 -8.67
N TRP A 28 -3.01 6.97 -7.41
CA TRP A 28 -2.40 5.94 -6.57
C TRP A 28 -3.25 5.77 -5.29
N PRO A 29 -4.46 5.20 -5.44
CA PRO A 29 -5.52 5.31 -4.44
C PRO A 29 -5.27 4.51 -3.16
N SER A 30 -4.34 3.56 -3.16
CA SER A 30 -4.03 2.75 -1.98
C SER A 30 -2.55 2.43 -1.89
N TYR A 31 -2.10 1.90 -0.76
CA TYR A 31 -0.71 1.48 -0.60
C TYR A 31 -0.31 0.51 -1.72
N ARG A 32 0.82 0.79 -2.36
CA ARG A 32 1.27 0.07 -3.57
C ARG A 32 0.21 0.00 -4.67
N HIS A 33 -0.38 1.16 -4.94
CA HIS A 33 -1.33 1.45 -6.02
C HIS A 33 -2.74 0.88 -5.78
N ASP A 34 -2.88 -0.43 -5.62
CA ASP A 34 -4.19 -1.10 -5.60
C ASP A 34 -4.37 -2.10 -4.44
N ASN A 35 -5.58 -2.63 -4.29
CA ASN A 35 -5.93 -3.61 -3.26
C ASN A 35 -5.19 -4.97 -3.39
N GLN A 36 -4.44 -5.18 -4.48
CA GLN A 36 -3.56 -6.35 -4.67
C GLN A 36 -2.09 -6.03 -4.38
N ARG A 37 -1.76 -4.76 -4.07
CA ARG A 37 -0.43 -4.25 -3.74
C ARG A 37 0.57 -4.41 -4.88
N SER A 38 0.10 -4.25 -6.12
CA SER A 38 0.90 -4.48 -7.33
C SER A 38 2.13 -3.56 -7.42
N ALA A 39 2.01 -2.32 -6.94
CA ALA A 39 2.94 -1.21 -7.20
C ALA A 39 3.16 -0.91 -8.69
N ILE A 40 2.15 -1.16 -9.52
CA ILE A 40 2.19 -0.95 -10.97
C ILE A 40 1.16 0.12 -11.36
N THR A 41 1.59 1.13 -12.12
CA THR A 41 0.70 2.04 -12.83
C THR A 41 1.02 2.05 -14.32
N ALA A 42 0.00 2.28 -15.15
CA ALA A 42 0.16 2.49 -16.59
C ALA A 42 0.74 3.87 -16.93
N GLU A 43 0.70 4.82 -15.98
CA GLU A 43 1.23 6.16 -16.17
C GLU A 43 2.74 6.12 -16.51
N ALA A 44 3.12 6.87 -17.55
CA ALA A 44 4.51 6.99 -17.97
C ALA A 44 5.02 8.39 -17.66
N LEU A 45 5.99 8.48 -16.75
CA LEU A 45 6.68 9.73 -16.45
C LEU A 45 7.75 10.03 -17.49
N LYS A 46 7.76 11.26 -18.01
CA LYS A 46 8.81 11.74 -18.91
C LYS A 46 10.08 12.02 -18.10
N LEU A 47 11.22 11.45 -18.49
CA LEU A 47 12.50 11.68 -17.80
C LEU A 47 13.33 12.74 -18.57
N PRO A 48 14.23 13.50 -17.91
CA PRO A 48 14.56 13.44 -16.48
C PRO A 48 13.50 14.12 -15.59
N LEU A 49 13.39 13.68 -14.34
CA LEU A 49 12.56 14.34 -13.34
C LEU A 49 13.36 15.38 -12.56
N ALA A 50 12.70 16.44 -12.13
CA ALA A 50 13.21 17.44 -11.20
C ALA A 50 12.39 17.41 -9.90
N LYS A 51 13.04 17.71 -8.76
CA LYS A 51 12.34 17.85 -7.48
C LYS A 51 11.34 19.01 -7.58
N ARG A 52 10.03 18.73 -7.45
CA ARG A 52 8.96 19.73 -7.40
C ARG A 52 8.89 20.37 -6.01
N TRP A 53 8.75 19.53 -4.99
CA TRP A 53 8.64 19.96 -3.60
C TRP A 53 9.10 18.86 -2.66
N GLN A 54 9.31 19.25 -1.40
CA GLN A 54 9.64 18.35 -0.31
C GLN A 54 8.87 18.81 0.94
N MET A 55 8.05 17.92 1.49
CA MET A 55 7.42 18.10 2.79
C MET A 55 8.28 17.38 3.83
N THR A 56 8.70 18.11 4.85
CA THR A 56 9.42 17.56 6.01
C THR A 56 8.50 17.68 7.23
N PRO A 57 8.14 16.56 7.90
CA PRO A 57 7.26 16.62 9.05
C PRO A 57 7.98 17.17 10.28
N ALA A 58 7.22 17.64 11.28
CA ALA A 58 7.79 18.09 12.54
C ALA A 58 8.35 16.91 13.36
N GLN A 59 7.73 15.73 13.24
CA GLN A 59 8.16 14.49 13.89
C GLN A 59 8.33 13.37 12.86
N PRO A 60 9.44 12.61 12.92
CA PRO A 60 9.60 11.43 12.08
C PRO A 60 8.57 10.34 12.48
N PRO A 61 8.35 9.34 11.63
CA PRO A 61 7.45 8.22 11.93
C PRO A 61 7.81 7.59 13.28
N SER A 62 6.78 7.19 14.03
CA SER A 62 6.90 6.50 15.31
C SER A 62 6.41 5.05 15.16
N PRO A 63 7.31 4.08 14.88
CA PRO A 63 6.93 2.70 14.63
C PRO A 63 6.27 2.03 15.84
N ALA A 64 5.24 1.22 15.60
CA ALA A 64 4.46 0.56 16.65
C ALA A 64 5.28 -0.43 17.49
N TRP A 65 6.41 -0.88 16.94
CA TRP A 65 7.25 -1.91 17.50
C TRP A 65 8.69 -1.43 17.54
N ALA A 66 9.31 -1.59 18.71
CA ALA A 66 10.72 -1.31 18.90
C ALA A 66 11.60 -2.13 17.94
N LYS A 67 12.85 -1.67 17.78
CA LYS A 67 13.86 -2.39 17.02
C LYS A 67 13.97 -3.83 17.53
N PRO A 68 14.13 -4.81 16.61
CA PRO A 68 14.31 -6.19 17.03
C PRO A 68 15.58 -6.33 17.88
N ALA A 69 15.68 -7.42 18.64
CA ALA A 69 16.94 -7.76 19.30
C ALA A 69 18.09 -7.81 18.28
N LYS A 70 19.32 -7.51 18.71
CA LYS A 70 20.47 -7.47 17.79
C LYS A 70 20.64 -8.80 17.05
N PHE A 71 20.49 -9.92 17.76
CA PHE A 71 20.68 -11.28 17.24
C PHE A 71 19.67 -12.24 17.85
N ASP A 72 19.50 -13.39 17.19
CA ASP A 72 18.91 -14.55 17.84
C ASP A 72 19.94 -15.18 18.79
N PHE A 73 19.71 -15.12 20.10
CA PHE A 73 20.62 -15.70 21.08
C PHE A 73 20.49 -17.22 21.23
N PHE A 74 19.47 -17.83 20.60
CA PHE A 74 19.28 -19.28 20.58
C PHE A 74 20.04 -19.98 19.43
N VAL A 75 20.68 -19.23 18.51
CA VAL A 75 21.58 -19.81 17.50
C VAL A 75 23.05 -19.67 17.91
N SER A 76 23.89 -20.57 17.38
CA SER A 76 25.32 -20.57 17.68
C SER A 76 25.94 -19.20 17.35
N PRO A 77 26.87 -18.68 18.18
CA PRO A 77 27.51 -17.39 17.92
C PRO A 77 28.08 -17.25 16.50
N GLN A 78 28.58 -18.35 15.93
CA GLN A 78 29.18 -18.42 14.60
C GLN A 78 28.16 -18.31 13.45
N SER A 79 26.87 -18.56 13.70
CA SER A 79 25.79 -18.48 12.71
C SER A 79 24.85 -17.28 12.92
N ARG A 80 25.11 -16.44 13.93
CA ARG A 80 24.28 -15.28 14.25
C ARG A 80 24.27 -14.28 13.10
N LYS A 81 23.07 -13.98 12.63
CA LYS A 81 22.80 -12.88 11.71
C LYS A 81 22.02 -11.78 12.44
N PRO A 82 22.22 -10.50 12.11
CA PRO A 82 21.40 -9.41 12.63
C PRO A 82 19.91 -9.68 12.39
N LEU A 83 19.07 -9.37 13.37
CA LEU A 83 17.63 -9.52 13.16
C LEU A 83 17.07 -8.35 12.34
N VAL A 84 16.16 -8.67 11.43
CA VAL A 84 15.43 -7.67 10.64
C VAL A 84 14.03 -7.41 11.20
N HIS A 85 13.51 -6.21 10.95
CA HIS A 85 12.14 -5.87 11.30
C HIS A 85 11.16 -6.73 10.48
N ARG A 86 10.26 -7.47 11.15
CA ARG A 86 9.18 -8.22 10.50
C ARG A 86 7.89 -7.41 10.35
N LEU A 87 7.76 -6.38 11.16
CA LEU A 87 6.67 -5.41 11.14
C LEU A 87 7.31 -4.08 10.77
N ALA A 88 7.26 -3.73 9.49
CA ALA A 88 7.92 -2.54 8.94
C ALA A 88 6.94 -1.66 8.13
N TYR A 89 5.63 -1.83 8.38
CA TYR A 89 4.56 -1.17 7.63
C TYR A 89 4.40 0.33 7.96
N ASP A 90 4.97 0.81 9.08
CA ASP A 90 4.82 2.18 9.59
C ASP A 90 6.17 2.89 9.84
N HIS A 91 7.21 2.45 9.13
CA HIS A 91 8.53 3.10 9.18
C HIS A 91 8.63 4.36 8.31
N ALA A 92 7.59 4.66 7.51
CA ALA A 92 7.49 5.87 6.70
C ALA A 92 6.03 6.34 6.64
N TYR A 93 5.82 7.62 6.38
CA TYR A 93 4.51 8.15 6.03
C TYR A 93 4.20 7.80 4.58
N HIS A 94 3.73 6.58 4.36
CA HIS A 94 3.38 6.10 3.03
C HIS A 94 2.27 6.95 2.42
N ALA A 95 2.52 7.45 1.22
CA ALA A 95 1.62 8.35 0.52
C ALA A 95 0.67 7.59 -0.41
N THR A 96 -0.56 8.07 -0.49
CA THR A 96 -1.50 7.82 -1.59
C THR A 96 -1.84 9.14 -2.27
N ALA A 97 -2.31 9.09 -3.51
CA ALA A 97 -2.59 10.30 -4.27
C ALA A 97 -3.77 10.08 -5.21
N ALA A 98 -4.59 11.11 -5.37
CA ALA A 98 -5.65 11.12 -6.37
C ALA A 98 -5.90 12.56 -6.84
N GLY A 99 -5.96 12.76 -8.15
CA GLY A 99 -6.07 14.08 -8.75
C GLY A 99 -5.00 15.07 -8.25
N ASP A 100 -5.44 16.19 -7.67
CA ASP A 100 -4.59 17.30 -7.22
C ASP A 100 -4.10 17.15 -5.76
N ARG A 101 -4.19 15.94 -5.18
CA ARG A 101 -4.00 15.71 -3.74
C ARG A 101 -3.12 14.51 -3.42
N VAL A 102 -2.36 14.65 -2.34
CA VAL A 102 -1.54 13.60 -1.74
C VAL A 102 -1.97 13.44 -0.28
N TYR A 103 -2.16 12.21 0.16
CA TYR A 103 -2.61 11.88 1.51
C TYR A 103 -1.61 10.99 2.22
N TYR A 104 -1.45 11.20 3.53
CA TYR A 104 -0.65 10.31 4.38
C TYR A 104 -1.19 10.30 5.83
N GLY A 105 -0.93 9.20 6.53
CA GLY A 105 -1.15 9.08 7.97
C GLY A 105 0.11 9.40 8.75
N SER A 106 0.00 10.17 9.82
CA SER A 106 1.09 10.47 10.76
C SER A 106 0.95 9.63 12.02
N SER A 107 1.87 8.68 12.20
CA SER A 107 1.92 7.87 13.42
C SER A 107 2.45 8.65 14.61
N ALA A 108 3.22 9.73 14.41
CA ALA A 108 3.75 10.55 15.49
C ALA A 108 2.77 11.66 15.92
N GLU A 109 2.01 12.23 14.98
CA GLU A 109 1.13 13.38 15.24
C GLU A 109 -0.35 12.99 15.36
N HIS A 110 -0.69 11.71 15.13
CA HIS A 110 -2.05 11.18 15.24
C HIS A 110 -3.02 11.84 14.24
N THR A 111 -2.55 12.04 13.00
CA THR A 111 -3.30 12.78 11.97
C THR A 111 -3.44 12.04 10.65
N VAL A 112 -4.51 12.35 9.92
CA VAL A 112 -4.60 12.15 8.47
C VAL A 112 -4.37 13.51 7.82
N ASN A 113 -3.45 13.59 6.87
CA ASN A 113 -3.03 14.84 6.26
C ASN A 113 -3.32 14.81 4.76
N CYS A 114 -3.62 15.97 4.19
CA CYS A 114 -3.75 16.19 2.76
C CYS A 114 -2.82 17.32 2.33
N LEU A 115 -2.01 17.05 1.32
CA LEU A 115 -1.17 18.03 0.65
C LEU A 115 -1.71 18.33 -0.75
N ASP A 116 -1.43 19.52 -1.23
CA ASP A 116 -1.51 19.86 -2.64
C ASP A 116 -0.43 19.09 -3.44
N ALA A 117 -0.83 18.38 -4.49
CA ALA A 117 0.10 17.52 -5.24
C ALA A 117 1.16 18.29 -6.04
N TYR A 118 0.96 19.57 -6.33
CA TYR A 118 1.88 20.38 -7.13
C TYR A 118 2.83 21.22 -6.29
N SER A 119 2.40 21.69 -5.13
CA SER A 119 3.20 22.57 -4.25
C SER A 119 3.67 21.89 -2.96
N GLY A 120 3.08 20.77 -2.57
CA GLY A 120 3.36 20.10 -1.29
C GLY A 120 2.82 20.84 -0.07
N LYS A 121 2.06 21.94 -0.27
CA LYS A 121 1.44 22.69 0.83
C LYS A 121 0.28 21.91 1.43
N GLU A 122 0.14 21.98 2.74
CA GLU A 122 -1.02 21.39 3.43
C GLU A 122 -2.32 22.03 2.96
N LYS A 123 -3.29 21.20 2.59
CA LYS A 123 -4.66 21.60 2.26
C LYS A 123 -5.59 21.42 3.45
N TRP A 124 -5.43 20.33 4.21
CA TRP A 124 -6.15 20.08 5.46
C TRP A 124 -5.44 19.02 6.29
N VAL A 125 -5.76 19.03 7.59
CA VAL A 125 -5.36 18.02 8.57
C VAL A 125 -6.59 17.57 9.38
N PHE A 126 -6.68 16.28 9.66
CA PHE A 126 -7.70 15.69 10.52
C PHE A 126 -7.03 14.95 11.68
N PHE A 127 -7.40 15.29 12.91
CA PHE A 127 -6.85 14.69 14.13
C PHE A 127 -7.66 13.47 14.55
N THR A 128 -6.94 12.44 14.96
CA THR A 128 -7.46 11.21 15.57
C THR A 128 -6.93 11.10 17.00
N ASP A 129 -7.52 10.22 17.80
CA ASP A 129 -7.10 10.06 19.20
C ASP A 129 -5.96 9.04 19.36
N GLY A 130 -5.34 8.61 18.24
CA GLY A 130 -4.24 7.67 18.24
C GLY A 130 -3.42 7.68 16.95
N PRO A 131 -2.30 6.96 16.90
CA PRO A 131 -1.46 6.88 15.71
C PRO A 131 -2.20 6.41 14.45
N VAL A 132 -2.05 7.15 13.34
CA VAL A 132 -2.44 6.68 12.00
C VAL A 132 -1.21 6.09 11.32
N ARG A 133 -1.18 4.76 11.21
CA ARG A 133 0.04 4.00 10.85
C ARG A 133 0.15 3.58 9.39
N PHE A 134 -0.97 3.57 8.68
CA PHE A 134 -1.08 3.04 7.33
C PHE A 134 -1.42 4.17 6.36
N ALA A 135 -1.01 4.02 5.10
CA ALA A 135 -1.42 4.93 4.04
C ALA A 135 -2.96 4.98 3.94
N PRO A 136 -3.59 6.16 3.90
CA PRO A 136 -5.04 6.27 3.71
C PRO A 136 -5.44 5.73 2.35
N SER A 137 -6.57 5.02 2.26
CA SER A 137 -7.13 4.59 0.97
C SER A 137 -8.08 5.64 0.42
N ILE A 138 -8.16 5.75 -0.91
CA ILE A 138 -8.98 6.73 -1.61
C ILE A 138 -9.97 5.98 -2.48
N HIS A 139 -11.26 6.32 -2.34
CA HIS A 139 -12.31 5.78 -3.19
C HIS A 139 -13.46 6.78 -3.29
N ASP A 140 -13.95 7.06 -4.50
CA ASP A 140 -15.09 7.94 -4.75
C ASP A 140 -15.06 9.26 -3.95
N ARG A 141 -13.94 10.00 -4.06
CA ARG A 141 -13.71 11.29 -3.36
C ARG A 141 -13.77 11.20 -1.83
N ARG A 142 -13.47 10.04 -1.26
CA ARG A 142 -13.37 9.82 0.19
C ARG A 142 -12.02 9.24 0.55
N VAL A 143 -11.56 9.57 1.74
CA VAL A 143 -10.30 9.10 2.32
C VAL A 143 -10.61 8.23 3.54
N TYR A 144 -10.08 7.02 3.55
CA TYR A 144 -10.32 6.03 4.58
C TYR A 144 -9.04 5.74 5.34
N ALA A 145 -9.09 5.85 6.67
CA ALA A 145 -7.94 5.66 7.53
C ALA A 145 -8.30 4.86 8.78
N GLY A 146 -7.35 4.03 9.22
CA GLY A 146 -7.45 3.32 10.49
C GLY A 146 -6.50 3.94 11.52
N SER A 147 -6.97 4.09 12.76
CA SER A 147 -6.20 4.63 13.86
C SER A 147 -5.98 3.58 14.96
N ASP A 148 -4.89 3.78 15.70
CA ASP A 148 -4.59 3.03 16.92
C ASP A 148 -5.57 3.32 18.08
N ASP A 149 -6.42 4.34 17.97
CA ASP A 149 -7.58 4.55 18.86
C ASP A 149 -8.69 3.48 18.69
N GLY A 150 -8.55 2.61 17.69
CA GLY A 150 -9.47 1.51 17.41
C GLY A 150 -10.62 1.87 16.48
N THR A 151 -10.54 3.04 15.82
CA THR A 151 -11.57 3.56 14.94
C THR A 151 -11.09 3.60 13.49
N ALA A 152 -11.98 3.19 12.59
CA ALA A 152 -11.85 3.46 11.16
C ALA A 152 -12.61 4.75 10.83
N TYR A 153 -11.99 5.63 10.06
CA TYR A 153 -12.51 6.94 9.69
C TYR A 153 -12.72 7.01 8.18
N CYS A 154 -13.78 7.70 7.77
CA CYS A 154 -14.00 8.15 6.41
C CYS A 154 -14.13 9.67 6.39
N LEU A 155 -13.29 10.31 5.60
CA LEU A 155 -13.20 11.76 5.46
C LEU A 155 -13.56 12.16 4.03
N ASP A 156 -14.13 13.35 3.88
CA ASP A 156 -14.27 13.98 2.58
C ASP A 156 -12.88 14.34 2.02
N ALA A 157 -12.56 13.87 0.82
CA ALA A 157 -11.21 14.01 0.26
C ALA A 157 -10.80 15.47 0.00
N VAL A 158 -11.78 16.35 -0.20
CA VAL A 158 -11.54 17.76 -0.54
C VAL A 158 -11.32 18.61 0.70
N THR A 159 -12.15 18.40 1.72
CA THR A 159 -12.27 19.26 2.91
C THR A 159 -11.68 18.66 4.18
N GLY A 160 -11.41 17.36 4.20
CA GLY A 160 -10.95 16.65 5.41
C GLY A 160 -12.04 16.47 6.47
N ARG A 161 -13.29 16.85 6.18
CA ARG A 161 -14.40 16.73 7.12
C ARG A 161 -14.75 15.26 7.34
N LEU A 162 -14.99 14.90 8.60
CA LEU A 162 -15.49 13.59 8.98
C LEU A 162 -16.85 13.33 8.31
N ILE A 163 -16.95 12.25 7.55
CA ILE A 163 -18.20 11.73 7.01
C ILE A 163 -18.78 10.71 7.98
N TRP A 164 -17.96 9.73 8.39
CA TRP A 164 -18.33 8.74 9.38
C TRP A 164 -17.10 8.19 10.11
N SER A 165 -17.32 7.66 11.30
CA SER A 165 -16.35 6.85 12.05
C SER A 165 -16.99 5.54 12.50
N HIS A 166 -16.20 4.48 12.57
CA HIS A 166 -16.66 3.15 12.97
C HIS A 166 -15.68 2.50 13.95
N THR A 167 -16.17 2.17 15.14
CA THR A 167 -15.45 1.38 16.14
C THR A 167 -16.14 0.02 16.27
N ALA A 168 -15.43 -1.06 15.95
CA ALA A 168 -16.03 -2.40 15.92
C ALA A 168 -16.23 -3.00 17.33
N ALA A 169 -15.30 -2.67 18.24
CA ALA A 169 -15.30 -3.11 19.64
C ALA A 169 -16.45 -2.46 20.43
N SER A 170 -17.09 -3.25 21.28
CA SER A 170 -18.19 -2.78 22.15
C SER A 170 -17.69 -1.97 23.34
N GLU A 171 -16.51 -2.30 23.85
CA GLU A 171 -15.87 -1.57 24.95
C GLU A 171 -15.16 -0.33 24.39
N LYS A 172 -15.55 0.83 24.91
CA LYS A 172 -14.89 2.12 24.65
C LYS A 172 -14.03 2.50 25.86
N ASN A 173 -12.96 3.26 25.62
CA ASN A 173 -12.06 3.79 26.65
C ASN A 173 -11.14 2.79 27.38
N LYS A 174 -11.02 1.55 26.89
CA LYS A 174 -9.95 0.65 27.34
C LYS A 174 -8.65 1.04 26.64
N LEU A 175 -7.64 1.41 27.41
CA LEU A 175 -6.33 1.81 26.89
C LEU A 175 -5.24 0.90 27.45
N VAL A 176 -4.27 0.56 26.59
CA VAL A 176 -3.12 -0.27 26.94
C VAL A 176 -1.82 0.45 26.57
N PRO A 177 -0.75 0.32 27.37
CA PRO A 177 0.56 0.83 26.99
C PRO A 177 1.10 0.15 25.73
N ASN A 178 1.46 0.94 24.71
CA ASN A 178 2.14 0.48 23.52
C ASN A 178 3.04 1.61 22.97
N ASP A 179 4.30 1.29 22.68
CA ASP A 179 5.29 2.24 22.13
C ASP A 179 5.38 3.58 22.90
N GLY A 180 5.34 3.51 24.24
CA GLY A 180 5.39 4.70 25.10
C GLY A 180 4.10 5.54 25.11
N ARG A 181 3.00 5.02 24.56
CA ARG A 181 1.69 5.69 24.49
C ARG A 181 0.58 4.80 25.01
N LEU A 182 -0.59 5.40 25.23
CA LEU A 182 -1.83 4.68 25.49
C LEU A 182 -2.61 4.55 24.19
N VAL A 183 -2.93 3.31 23.79
CA VAL A 183 -3.69 2.99 22.58
C VAL A 183 -4.85 2.05 22.89
N SER A 184 -5.81 1.93 21.98
CA SER A 184 -6.85 0.92 22.10
C SER A 184 -6.28 -0.49 21.94
N PRO A 185 -6.67 -1.50 22.75
CA PRO A 185 -6.31 -2.90 22.47
C PRO A 185 -6.92 -3.40 21.16
N TRP A 186 -7.92 -2.67 20.63
CA TRP A 186 -8.55 -2.89 19.34
C TRP A 186 -8.08 -1.95 18.23
N SER A 187 -6.81 -1.49 18.25
CA SER A 187 -6.23 -0.67 17.18
C SER A 187 -6.49 -1.20 15.76
N VAL A 188 -6.75 -0.29 14.80
CA VAL A 188 -6.94 -0.64 13.40
C VAL A 188 -5.59 -0.68 12.68
N ARG A 189 -4.94 -1.86 12.68
CA ARG A 189 -3.59 -2.07 12.11
C ARG A 189 -3.57 -2.87 10.80
N SER A 190 -4.59 -2.71 9.97
CA SER A 190 -4.79 -3.50 8.75
C SER A 190 -4.87 -2.67 7.46
N SER A 191 -4.66 -1.35 7.55
CA SER A 191 -5.22 -0.35 6.63
C SER A 191 -6.76 -0.47 6.50
N VAL A 192 -7.39 0.47 5.79
CA VAL A 192 -8.80 0.33 5.40
C VAL A 192 -8.83 0.11 3.89
N SER A 193 -9.15 -1.10 3.44
CA SER A 193 -9.23 -1.42 2.00
C SER A 193 -10.65 -1.20 1.52
N VAL A 194 -10.83 -0.56 0.37
CA VAL A 194 -12.16 -0.25 -0.17
C VAL A 194 -12.31 -0.83 -1.56
N ASP A 195 -13.40 -1.56 -1.79
CA ASP A 195 -13.75 -2.05 -3.12
C ASP A 195 -15.27 -2.32 -3.22
N ALA A 196 -15.84 -2.02 -4.39
CA ALA A 196 -17.25 -2.20 -4.71
C ALA A 196 -18.23 -1.63 -3.66
N GLY A 197 -17.93 -0.43 -3.12
CA GLY A 197 -18.77 0.25 -2.13
C GLY A 197 -18.66 -0.30 -0.70
N THR A 198 -17.71 -1.19 -0.42
CA THR A 198 -17.47 -1.74 0.92
C THR A 198 -16.08 -1.39 1.42
N ALA A 199 -15.98 -0.93 2.67
CA ALA A 199 -14.74 -0.72 3.40
C ALA A 199 -14.46 -1.91 4.34
N TYR A 200 -13.27 -2.49 4.22
CA TYR A 200 -12.80 -3.65 4.98
C TYR A 200 -11.63 -3.27 5.87
N PHE A 201 -11.67 -3.71 7.13
CA PHE A 201 -10.59 -3.52 8.09
C PHE A 201 -10.67 -4.53 9.23
N THR A 202 -9.55 -4.73 9.92
CA THR A 202 -9.46 -5.44 11.20
C THR A 202 -9.10 -4.48 12.32
N SER A 203 -9.68 -4.72 13.49
CA SER A 203 -9.41 -3.95 14.70
C SER A 203 -9.07 -4.90 15.84
N GLY A 204 -7.87 -4.74 16.41
CA GLY A 204 -7.30 -5.59 17.44
C GLY A 204 -6.14 -6.44 16.99
N PHE A 205 -5.16 -6.54 17.88
CA PHE A 205 -3.91 -7.26 17.63
C PHE A 205 -3.52 -8.19 18.79
N PHE A 206 -4.30 -8.21 19.87
CA PHE A 206 -4.18 -9.19 20.96
C PHE A 206 -5.24 -10.28 20.81
N PRO A 207 -4.87 -11.49 20.34
CA PRO A 207 -5.79 -12.61 20.17
C PRO A 207 -6.68 -12.91 21.38
N HIS A 208 -6.13 -12.77 22.59
CA HIS A 208 -6.81 -13.06 23.84
C HIS A 208 -7.87 -12.01 24.22
N GLU A 209 -7.72 -10.78 23.77
CA GLU A 209 -8.72 -9.69 23.91
C GLU A 209 -9.77 -9.72 22.79
N GLY A 210 -9.58 -10.65 21.84
CA GLY A 210 -10.39 -10.79 20.64
C GLY A 210 -10.02 -9.78 19.56
N VAL A 211 -10.16 -10.21 18.31
CA VAL A 211 -9.89 -9.41 17.11
C VAL A 211 -11.14 -9.37 16.27
N TYR A 212 -11.49 -8.18 15.80
CA TYR A 212 -12.61 -7.95 14.91
C TYR A 212 -12.12 -7.83 13.47
N MET A 213 -12.96 -8.27 12.53
CA MET A 213 -12.88 -7.88 11.13
C MET A 213 -14.25 -7.39 10.71
N SER A 214 -14.27 -6.24 10.05
CA SER A 214 -15.47 -5.55 9.64
C SER A 214 -15.45 -5.33 8.13
N ALA A 215 -16.60 -5.54 7.52
CA ALA A 215 -16.97 -5.04 6.20
C ALA A 215 -18.14 -4.08 6.41
N VAL A 216 -17.98 -2.81 6.09
CA VAL A 216 -18.99 -1.77 6.29
C VAL A 216 -19.26 -1.02 5.00
N ASP A 217 -20.43 -0.40 4.89
CA ASP A 217 -20.75 0.45 3.74
C ASP A 217 -19.73 1.60 3.64
N ALA A 218 -19.13 1.77 2.47
CA ALA A 218 -18.09 2.77 2.27
C ALA A 218 -18.63 4.21 2.36
N LEU A 219 -19.93 4.43 2.11
CA LEU A 219 -20.56 5.74 2.17
C LEU A 219 -21.00 6.10 3.58
N THR A 220 -21.53 5.15 4.34
CA THR A 220 -22.17 5.42 5.64
C THR A 220 -21.42 4.85 6.85
N GLY A 221 -20.46 3.95 6.66
CA GLY A 221 -19.75 3.28 7.76
C GLY A 221 -20.60 2.26 8.53
N ASN A 222 -21.80 1.93 8.04
CA ASN A 222 -22.75 1.06 8.72
C ASN A 222 -22.76 -0.33 8.09
N PRO A 223 -23.05 -1.38 8.88
CA PRO A 223 -23.41 -2.66 8.30
C PRO A 223 -24.76 -2.54 7.58
N THR A 224 -24.80 -2.90 6.29
CA THR A 224 -26.04 -3.16 5.54
C THR A 224 -26.27 -4.66 5.41
N GLN A 225 -27.53 -5.07 5.19
CA GLN A 225 -27.87 -6.46 4.97
C GLN A 225 -27.09 -7.04 3.76
N ASN A 226 -26.73 -8.33 3.82
CA ASN A 226 -26.14 -9.17 2.77
C ASN A 226 -24.68 -8.93 2.35
N ARG A 227 -24.10 -7.72 2.49
CA ARG A 227 -22.72 -7.42 2.03
C ARG A 227 -21.78 -6.92 3.11
N HIS A 228 -22.32 -6.46 4.22
CA HIS A 228 -21.55 -5.88 5.31
C HIS A 228 -21.77 -6.71 6.57
N TRP A 229 -20.67 -7.00 7.24
CA TRP A 229 -20.61 -7.97 8.31
C TRP A 229 -19.55 -7.59 9.32
N LYS A 230 -19.70 -8.12 10.53
CA LYS A 230 -18.71 -7.99 11.60
C LYS A 230 -18.43 -9.38 12.17
N GLN A 231 -17.17 -9.78 12.15
CA GLN A 231 -16.69 -11.02 12.74
C GLN A 231 -15.88 -10.71 13.99
N TYR A 232 -15.96 -11.59 14.98
CA TYR A 232 -15.23 -11.51 16.24
C TYR A 232 -14.57 -12.85 16.56
N HIS A 233 -13.54 -12.87 17.41
CA HIS A 233 -12.75 -14.06 17.76
C HIS A 233 -12.24 -14.84 16.54
N LEU A 234 -11.49 -14.17 15.66
CA LEU A 234 -10.91 -14.74 14.43
C LEU A 234 -9.76 -15.74 14.70
N ASN A 235 -10.07 -16.88 15.34
CA ASN A 235 -9.20 -18.04 15.57
C ASN A 235 -7.76 -17.72 15.99
N LYS A 236 -7.62 -16.76 16.92
CA LYS A 236 -6.35 -16.34 17.53
C LYS A 236 -5.35 -15.62 16.59
N GLY A 237 -5.78 -15.09 15.45
CA GLY A 237 -4.91 -14.27 14.59
C GLY A 237 -4.54 -12.91 15.21
N SER A 238 -3.34 -12.40 14.93
CA SER A 238 -2.89 -11.04 15.27
C SER A 238 -2.66 -10.27 13.97
N PHE A 239 -3.75 -9.79 13.37
CA PHE A 239 -3.75 -9.21 12.03
C PHE A 239 -3.09 -7.83 12.01
N GLN A 240 -1.95 -7.73 11.32
CA GLN A 240 -1.16 -6.51 11.21
C GLN A 240 -0.47 -6.47 9.85
N GLY A 241 -0.64 -5.37 9.11
CA GLY A 241 -0.10 -5.18 7.77
C GLY A 241 -1.17 -4.74 6.76
N TYR A 242 -0.79 -4.45 5.53
CA TYR A 242 -1.75 -4.02 4.51
C TYR A 242 -2.62 -5.19 4.04
N MET A 243 -3.93 -5.13 4.29
CA MET A 243 -4.91 -6.08 3.78
C MET A 243 -4.89 -6.13 2.25
N LEU A 244 -5.19 -7.30 1.67
CA LEU A 244 -5.32 -7.49 0.22
C LEU A 244 -6.69 -8.07 -0.12
N LEU A 245 -7.23 -7.64 -1.25
CA LEU A 245 -8.53 -8.08 -1.75
C LEU A 245 -8.37 -8.76 -3.11
N SER A 246 -9.07 -9.88 -3.28
CA SER A 246 -9.44 -10.41 -4.58
C SER A 246 -10.96 -10.29 -4.78
N ASN A 247 -11.45 -10.76 -5.93
CA ASN A 247 -12.88 -10.77 -6.22
C ASN A 247 -13.71 -11.57 -5.20
N SER A 248 -13.12 -12.58 -4.55
CA SER A 248 -13.84 -13.49 -3.66
C SER A 248 -13.23 -13.63 -2.27
N ARG A 249 -12.01 -13.16 -2.04
CA ARG A 249 -11.30 -13.38 -0.78
C ARG A 249 -10.63 -12.13 -0.24
N ILE A 250 -10.50 -12.09 1.08
CA ILE A 250 -9.65 -11.15 1.81
C ILE A 250 -8.42 -11.91 2.25
N TYR A 251 -7.23 -11.35 2.04
CA TYR A 251 -5.96 -11.87 2.55
C TYR A 251 -5.43 -10.88 3.58
N MET A 252 -5.18 -11.39 4.77
CA MET A 252 -4.79 -10.56 5.90
C MET A 252 -3.40 -10.99 6.40
N PRO A 253 -2.38 -10.13 6.28
CA PRO A 253 -1.09 -10.38 6.91
C PRO A 253 -1.25 -10.58 8.41
N GLY A 254 -0.60 -11.62 8.95
CA GLY A 254 -0.68 -12.01 10.35
C GLY A 254 0.38 -11.34 11.23
N GLY A 255 0.94 -10.22 10.79
CA GLY A 255 2.09 -9.57 11.43
C GLY A 255 3.31 -10.48 11.52
N ARG A 256 3.52 -11.11 12.69
CA ARG A 256 4.62 -12.06 12.92
C ARG A 256 4.26 -13.51 12.56
N SER A 257 3.05 -13.74 12.05
CA SER A 257 2.57 -15.04 11.57
C SER A 257 2.33 -15.00 10.06
N THR A 258 2.18 -16.18 9.45
CA THR A 258 1.80 -16.27 8.03
C THR A 258 0.43 -15.65 7.79
N PRO A 259 0.13 -15.19 6.57
CA PRO A 259 -1.17 -14.62 6.25
C PRO A 259 -2.34 -15.58 6.47
N PHE A 260 -3.52 -15.01 6.65
CA PHE A 260 -4.80 -15.71 6.72
C PHE A 260 -5.65 -15.29 5.53
N TYR A 261 -6.63 -16.11 5.17
CA TYR A 261 -7.58 -15.75 4.11
C TYR A 261 -9.02 -16.06 4.50
N PHE A 262 -9.91 -15.17 4.07
CA PHE A 262 -11.31 -15.12 4.46
C PHE A 262 -12.17 -15.03 3.21
N ASP A 263 -13.39 -15.54 3.31
CA ASP A 263 -14.43 -15.31 2.33
C ASP A 263 -14.84 -13.84 2.40
N ARG A 264 -14.83 -13.15 1.26
CA ARG A 264 -15.05 -11.71 1.23
C ARG A 264 -16.52 -11.32 1.51
N LEU A 265 -17.47 -12.17 1.13
CA LEU A 265 -18.89 -11.89 1.28
C LEU A 265 -19.39 -12.13 2.71
N THR A 266 -18.82 -13.09 3.41
CA THR A 266 -19.29 -13.53 4.74
C THR A 266 -18.32 -13.20 5.87
N GLY A 267 -17.05 -12.91 5.55
CA GLY A 267 -15.98 -12.76 6.53
C GLY A 267 -15.54 -14.07 7.17
N ARG A 268 -16.10 -15.22 6.75
CA ARG A 268 -15.74 -16.52 7.30
C ARG A 268 -14.28 -16.82 6.97
N GLN A 269 -13.49 -17.17 7.97
CA GLN A 269 -12.12 -17.64 7.75
C GLN A 269 -12.15 -18.93 6.93
N LEU A 270 -11.45 -18.93 5.81
CA LEU A 270 -11.34 -20.08 4.92
C LEU A 270 -10.09 -20.91 5.25
N GLY A 271 -9.02 -20.27 5.71
CA GLY A 271 -7.80 -20.95 6.11
C GLY A 271 -6.67 -20.01 6.49
N HIS A 272 -5.51 -20.60 6.68
CA HIS A 272 -4.25 -19.92 6.94
C HIS A 272 -3.16 -20.59 6.10
N PHE A 273 -2.17 -19.81 5.67
CA PHE A 273 -1.05 -20.37 4.93
C PHE A 273 -0.18 -21.21 5.87
N ALA A 274 0.29 -22.38 5.39
CA ALA A 274 1.03 -23.33 6.21
C ALA A 274 2.21 -22.68 6.94
N LYS A 275 2.53 -23.17 8.14
CA LYS A 275 3.72 -22.72 8.89
C LYS A 275 4.96 -22.99 8.05
N GLY A 276 5.46 -21.93 7.43
CA GLY A 276 6.68 -21.88 6.64
C GLY A 276 7.39 -20.58 6.94
N SER A 277 8.53 -20.37 6.27
CA SER A 277 9.42 -19.27 6.59
C SER A 277 8.71 -17.91 6.50
N GLY A 278 7.81 -17.64 5.52
CA GLY A 278 7.13 -16.36 5.22
C GLY A 278 6.29 -15.66 6.30
N MET A 279 6.83 -15.35 7.48
CA MET A 279 6.26 -14.37 8.41
C MET A 279 6.46 -12.94 7.89
N GLY A 280 5.73 -11.95 8.41
CA GLY A 280 5.93 -10.53 8.09
C GLY A 280 4.66 -9.81 7.62
N SER A 281 4.76 -8.48 7.52
CA SER A 281 3.63 -7.62 7.15
C SER A 281 3.53 -7.27 5.66
N PHE A 282 4.50 -7.69 4.85
CA PHE A 282 4.47 -7.49 3.40
C PHE A 282 3.74 -8.64 2.71
N ALA A 283 2.84 -8.31 1.80
CA ALA A 283 2.27 -9.24 0.86
C ALA A 283 1.82 -8.53 -0.42
N LEU A 284 1.72 -9.30 -1.51
CA LEU A 284 1.08 -8.93 -2.78
C LEU A 284 0.31 -10.12 -3.35
N LEU A 285 -0.68 -9.84 -4.19
CA LEU A 285 -1.40 -10.84 -4.98
C LEU A 285 -1.01 -10.72 -6.46
N ALA A 286 -0.70 -11.85 -7.07
CA ALA A 286 -0.46 -11.93 -8.51
C ALA A 286 -0.80 -13.34 -9.00
N ASP A 287 -1.54 -13.44 -10.11
CA ASP A 287 -1.80 -14.70 -10.82
C ASP A 287 -2.39 -15.84 -9.97
N ASN A 288 -3.36 -15.52 -9.11
CA ASN A 288 -3.89 -16.47 -8.13
C ASN A 288 -2.79 -17.08 -7.25
N ARG A 289 -1.83 -16.24 -6.86
CA ARG A 289 -0.81 -16.54 -5.86
C ARG A 289 -0.68 -15.36 -4.93
N ILE A 290 -0.18 -15.64 -3.74
CA ILE A 290 0.26 -14.63 -2.79
C ILE A 290 1.78 -14.73 -2.67
N VAL A 291 2.45 -13.58 -2.69
CA VAL A 291 3.83 -13.48 -2.23
C VAL A 291 3.77 -12.76 -0.89
N HIS A 292 4.38 -13.32 0.15
CA HIS A 292 4.35 -12.75 1.49
C HIS A 292 5.66 -12.96 2.24
N GLY A 293 5.97 -12.07 3.18
CA GLY A 293 7.21 -12.08 3.92
C GLY A 293 7.53 -10.73 4.57
N PRO A 294 8.80 -10.46 4.90
CA PRO A 294 9.93 -11.37 4.89
C PRO A 294 10.00 -12.29 6.12
N ALA A 295 10.27 -13.53 5.81
CA ALA A 295 10.16 -14.71 6.62
C ALA A 295 11.04 -14.89 7.85
N ASP A 296 12.35 -14.75 7.64
CA ASP A 296 13.33 -15.31 8.56
C ASP A 296 13.61 -14.30 9.67
N ARG A 297 14.23 -14.80 10.74
CA ARG A 297 14.66 -13.91 11.81
C ARG A 297 15.75 -12.95 11.31
N SER A 298 16.37 -13.23 10.16
CA SER A 298 17.72 -12.80 9.80
C SER A 298 17.88 -12.10 8.44
N GLY A 299 16.81 -11.85 7.68
CA GLY A 299 16.86 -11.06 6.45
C GLY A 299 16.26 -11.68 5.18
N GLY A 300 14.93 -11.70 5.06
CA GLY A 300 14.34 -11.47 3.73
C GLY A 300 13.93 -12.67 2.91
N VAL A 301 13.42 -13.78 3.44
CA VAL A 301 12.78 -14.76 2.53
C VAL A 301 11.35 -14.32 2.19
N LEU A 302 11.09 -13.94 0.95
CA LEU A 302 9.70 -13.85 0.44
C LEU A 302 9.23 -15.25 0.03
N THR A 303 8.05 -15.64 0.50
CA THR A 303 7.43 -16.93 0.17
C THR A 303 6.30 -16.71 -0.82
N GLU A 304 6.31 -17.47 -1.90
CA GLU A 304 5.20 -17.50 -2.85
C GLU A 304 4.38 -18.77 -2.61
N ALA A 305 3.06 -18.60 -2.48
CA ALA A 305 2.13 -19.69 -2.25
C ALA A 305 0.92 -19.58 -3.18
N SER A 306 0.38 -20.74 -3.57
CA SER A 306 -0.92 -20.82 -4.24
C SER A 306 -2.04 -20.36 -3.29
N LEU A 307 -3.19 -19.96 -3.81
CA LEU A 307 -4.33 -19.59 -2.94
C LEU A 307 -4.91 -20.77 -2.14
N SER A 308 -4.49 -22.02 -2.40
CA SER A 308 -4.79 -23.19 -1.56
C SER A 308 -3.88 -23.30 -0.34
N GLY A 309 -2.76 -22.58 -0.32
CA GLY A 309 -1.79 -22.58 0.79
C GLY A 309 -0.50 -23.34 0.48
N ASP A 310 -0.38 -23.95 -0.70
CA ASP A 310 0.80 -24.72 -1.09
C ASP A 310 1.95 -23.78 -1.43
N LYS A 311 3.11 -24.02 -0.83
CA LYS A 311 4.32 -23.25 -1.14
C LYS A 311 4.79 -23.58 -2.56
N VAL A 312 4.91 -22.55 -3.39
CA VAL A 312 5.36 -22.66 -4.78
C VAL A 312 6.84 -22.29 -4.91
N ALA A 313 7.28 -21.23 -4.24
CA ALA A 313 8.66 -20.76 -4.30
C ALA A 313 9.10 -20.03 -3.02
N SER A 314 10.41 -19.87 -2.86
CA SER A 314 11.02 -19.04 -1.82
C SER A 314 12.14 -18.20 -2.43
N HIS A 315 12.18 -16.93 -2.06
CA HIS A 315 13.08 -15.93 -2.60
C HIS A 315 13.96 -15.38 -1.48
N THR A 316 15.19 -15.86 -1.39
CA THR A 316 16.15 -15.48 -0.35
C THR A 316 16.63 -14.05 -0.52
N ASP A 317 16.79 -13.34 0.60
CA ASP A 317 17.21 -11.94 0.69
C ASP A 317 16.32 -10.93 -0.08
N ALA A 318 15.13 -11.37 -0.52
CA ALA A 318 14.15 -10.54 -1.18
C ALA A 318 13.44 -9.64 -0.16
N LEU A 319 13.43 -8.35 -0.47
CA LEU A 319 12.82 -7.30 0.34
C LEU A 319 11.50 -6.83 -0.26
N ASP A 320 11.43 -6.80 -1.58
CA ASP A 320 10.27 -6.33 -2.34
C ASP A 320 10.17 -7.08 -3.68
N MET A 321 8.97 -7.15 -4.24
CA MET A 321 8.69 -7.77 -5.53
C MET A 321 7.57 -7.04 -6.26
N ILE A 322 7.69 -6.95 -7.59
CA ILE A 322 6.61 -6.60 -8.51
C ILE A 322 6.43 -7.77 -9.47
N VAL A 323 5.19 -8.19 -9.69
CA VAL A 323 4.83 -9.20 -10.69
C VAL A 323 3.95 -8.52 -11.74
N ASP A 324 4.59 -8.07 -12.82
CA ASP A 324 3.90 -7.49 -13.98
C ASP A 324 3.37 -8.62 -14.90
N SER A 325 2.61 -8.26 -15.92
CA SER A 325 2.19 -9.14 -17.01
C SER A 325 3.36 -9.80 -17.75
N ALA A 326 4.49 -9.10 -17.95
CA ALA A 326 5.60 -9.59 -18.77
C ALA A 326 6.80 -10.10 -17.96
N ALA A 327 7.03 -9.57 -16.76
CA ALA A 327 8.22 -9.85 -15.97
C ALA A 327 7.97 -9.81 -14.46
N ILE A 328 8.88 -10.45 -13.71
CA ILE A 328 8.98 -10.33 -12.26
C ILE A 328 10.19 -9.44 -11.95
N PHE A 329 10.00 -8.41 -11.14
CA PHE A 329 11.09 -7.61 -10.59
C PHE A 329 11.24 -7.95 -9.12
N MET A 330 12.44 -8.40 -8.73
CA MET A 330 12.75 -8.78 -7.35
C MET A 330 13.87 -7.88 -6.84
N LEU A 331 13.65 -7.25 -5.69
CA LEU A 331 14.60 -6.37 -5.03
C LEU A 331 15.23 -7.08 -3.82
N THR A 332 16.55 -7.00 -3.73
CA THR A 332 17.31 -7.29 -2.52
C THR A 332 18.00 -6.02 -2.04
N ALA A 333 18.73 -6.10 -0.93
CA ALA A 333 19.51 -4.97 -0.43
C ALA A 333 20.59 -4.48 -1.41
N ASN A 334 21.08 -5.34 -2.31
CA ASN A 334 22.24 -5.06 -3.16
C ASN A 334 21.97 -5.10 -4.67
N LYS A 335 20.80 -5.58 -5.10
CA LYS A 335 20.46 -5.67 -6.53
C LYS A 335 18.97 -5.66 -6.76
N VAL A 336 18.60 -5.27 -7.98
CA VAL A 336 17.29 -5.56 -8.56
C VAL A 336 17.46 -6.48 -9.76
N THR A 337 16.64 -7.53 -9.82
CA THR A 337 16.67 -8.54 -10.88
C THR A 337 15.32 -8.56 -11.59
N ALA A 338 15.33 -8.41 -12.91
CA ALA A 338 14.16 -8.71 -13.74
C ALA A 338 14.24 -10.15 -14.26
N MET A 339 13.12 -10.87 -14.21
CA MET A 339 13.04 -12.27 -14.61
C MET A 339 11.83 -12.53 -15.50
N THR A 340 11.93 -13.54 -16.36
CA THR A 340 10.78 -14.04 -17.11
C THR A 340 9.76 -14.67 -16.16
N ARG A 341 8.48 -14.58 -16.52
CA ARG A 341 7.39 -15.13 -15.69
C ARG A 341 7.33 -16.66 -15.67
N SER A 342 7.49 -17.27 -16.83
CA SER A 342 7.27 -18.71 -17.02
C SER A 342 8.33 -19.58 -16.33
N CYS A 343 9.59 -19.18 -16.45
CA CYS A 343 10.73 -19.98 -15.98
C CYS A 343 11.69 -19.22 -15.05
N ARG A 344 11.38 -17.97 -14.67
CA ARG A 344 12.21 -17.14 -13.78
C ARG A 344 13.66 -16.99 -14.24
N ARG A 345 13.88 -17.04 -15.55
CA ARG A 345 15.19 -16.78 -16.12
C ARG A 345 15.48 -15.29 -16.00
N ALA A 346 16.63 -14.93 -15.42
CA ALA A 346 17.06 -13.54 -15.36
C ALA A 346 17.10 -12.94 -16.77
N ILE A 347 16.45 -11.79 -16.94
CA ILE A 347 16.50 -10.97 -18.15
C ILE A 347 17.66 -9.99 -18.02
N TRP A 348 17.74 -9.30 -16.89
CA TRP A 348 18.81 -8.37 -16.54
C TRP A 348 18.94 -8.23 -15.02
N ASN A 349 20.07 -7.72 -14.57
CA ASN A 349 20.34 -7.36 -13.18
C ASN A 349 20.93 -5.95 -13.11
N GLN A 350 20.59 -5.20 -12.08
CA GLN A 350 21.24 -3.93 -11.75
C GLN A 350 21.66 -3.92 -10.29
N SER A 351 22.87 -3.43 -10.04
CA SER A 351 23.35 -3.20 -8.67
C SER A 351 22.59 -2.04 -8.06
N VAL A 352 22.19 -2.19 -6.80
CA VAL A 352 21.48 -1.19 -6.01
C VAL A 352 22.18 -1.08 -4.67
N GLU A 353 22.36 0.11 -4.16
CA GLU A 353 22.94 0.32 -2.84
C GLU A 353 21.81 0.47 -1.83
N ALA A 354 21.64 -0.52 -0.96
CA ALA A 354 20.60 -0.57 0.07
C ALA A 354 19.18 -0.38 -0.51
N GLY A 355 18.76 -1.31 -1.38
CA GLY A 355 17.41 -1.33 -1.94
C GLY A 355 16.32 -1.47 -0.87
N ASN A 356 15.26 -0.68 -0.99
CA ASN A 356 14.18 -0.58 0.01
C ASN A 356 12.76 -0.75 -0.55
N ALA A 357 12.47 -0.24 -1.75
CA ALA A 357 11.11 -0.26 -2.32
C ALA A 357 11.12 -0.25 -3.86
N LEU A 358 10.07 -0.80 -4.47
CA LEU A 358 9.83 -0.81 -5.92
C LEU A 358 8.51 -0.11 -6.30
N ALA A 359 8.50 0.54 -7.47
CA ALA A 359 7.30 0.92 -8.20
C ALA A 359 7.54 0.83 -9.71
N LEU A 360 6.57 0.34 -10.47
CA LEU A 360 6.62 0.27 -11.92
C LEU A 360 5.62 1.26 -12.52
N ALA A 361 6.11 2.18 -13.35
CA ALA A 361 5.30 3.19 -14.02
C ALA A 361 5.54 3.12 -15.53
N GLY A 362 4.55 2.60 -16.26
CA GLY A 362 4.68 2.32 -17.69
C GLY A 362 5.86 1.39 -17.97
N LYS A 363 6.95 1.93 -18.54
CA LYS A 363 8.17 1.17 -18.87
C LYS A 363 9.36 1.49 -17.96
N THR A 364 9.12 2.21 -16.86
CA THR A 364 10.16 2.68 -15.95
C THR A 364 9.98 2.01 -14.59
N LEU A 365 11.01 1.28 -14.15
CA LEU A 365 11.09 0.72 -12.81
C LEU A 365 11.80 1.71 -11.89
N PHE A 366 11.11 2.19 -10.87
CA PHE A 366 11.69 2.99 -9.80
C PHE A 366 12.14 2.10 -8.65
N VAL A 367 13.32 2.39 -8.11
CA VAL A 367 13.93 1.69 -6.99
C VAL A 367 14.33 2.70 -5.93
N GLY A 368 13.72 2.60 -4.76
CA GLY A 368 14.08 3.36 -3.57
C GLY A 368 15.31 2.75 -2.90
N SER A 369 16.26 3.61 -2.54
CA SER A 369 17.51 3.26 -1.86
C SER A 369 17.74 4.16 -0.64
N ASN A 370 18.88 3.99 0.03
CA ASN A 370 19.35 4.98 0.99
C ASN A 370 19.80 6.24 0.23
N ASP A 371 19.29 7.38 0.67
CA ASP A 371 19.60 8.73 0.22
C ASP A 371 19.30 9.04 -1.27
N LYS A 372 18.68 8.09 -1.99
CA LYS A 372 18.32 8.24 -3.41
C LYS A 372 17.15 7.38 -3.83
N VAL A 373 16.54 7.77 -4.95
CA VAL A 373 15.68 6.93 -5.79
C VAL A 373 16.29 6.86 -7.20
N SER A 374 16.24 5.69 -7.82
CA SER A 374 16.78 5.44 -9.16
C SER A 374 15.70 4.92 -10.10
N ALA A 375 15.81 5.24 -11.39
CA ALA A 375 14.90 4.79 -12.43
C ALA A 375 15.67 3.95 -13.46
N PHE A 376 15.14 2.79 -13.79
CA PHE A 376 15.68 1.87 -14.78
C PHE A 376 14.63 1.57 -15.85
N ASN A 377 15.07 1.35 -17.08
CA ASN A 377 14.20 0.83 -18.11
C ASN A 377 13.80 -0.61 -17.75
N ALA A 378 12.49 -0.87 -17.64
CA ALA A 378 11.98 -2.15 -17.17
C ALA A 378 12.35 -3.33 -18.09
N ALA A 379 12.56 -3.10 -19.38
CA ALA A 379 12.84 -4.16 -20.35
C ALA A 379 14.31 -4.59 -20.37
N ASN A 380 15.25 -3.67 -20.16
CA ASN A 380 16.69 -3.94 -20.32
C ASN A 380 17.57 -3.51 -19.14
N GLY A 381 16.99 -2.92 -18.10
CA GLY A 381 17.71 -2.50 -16.90
C GLY A 381 18.61 -1.28 -17.09
N LYS A 382 18.60 -0.61 -18.25
CA LYS A 382 19.41 0.60 -18.47
C LYS A 382 19.01 1.66 -17.46
N ALA A 383 19.98 2.20 -16.71
CA ALA A 383 19.76 3.35 -15.84
C ALA A 383 19.29 4.56 -16.66
N LEU A 384 18.18 5.18 -16.24
CA LEU A 384 17.56 6.30 -16.93
C LEU A 384 17.69 7.61 -16.16
N TRP A 385 17.62 7.55 -14.82
CA TRP A 385 17.61 8.73 -13.96
C TRP A 385 17.86 8.35 -12.50
N SER A 386 18.30 9.30 -11.68
CA SER A 386 18.29 9.20 -10.22
C SER A 386 18.03 10.57 -9.58
N GLY A 387 17.48 10.56 -8.38
CA GLY A 387 17.19 11.77 -7.59
C GLY A 387 17.51 11.56 -6.11
N PRO A 388 18.06 12.57 -5.41
CA PRO A 388 18.40 12.46 -4.00
C PRO A 388 17.16 12.59 -3.12
N VAL A 389 17.09 11.81 -2.04
CA VAL A 389 16.06 11.92 -0.99
C VAL A 389 16.74 11.81 0.38
N PRO A 390 16.16 12.37 1.46
CA PRO A 390 16.78 12.21 2.78
C PRO A 390 16.46 10.84 3.39
N GLY A 391 17.48 10.08 3.80
CA GLY A 391 17.30 8.81 4.49
C GLY A 391 16.86 7.68 3.56
N ARG A 392 16.17 6.67 4.09
CA ARG A 392 15.79 5.48 3.35
C ARG A 392 14.47 5.69 2.61
N ALA A 393 14.45 5.52 1.29
CA ALA A 393 13.24 5.57 0.48
C ALA A 393 12.38 4.30 0.66
N LEU A 394 11.38 4.35 1.54
CA LEU A 394 10.57 3.18 1.92
C LEU A 394 9.20 3.12 1.22
N GLY A 395 8.70 4.23 0.71
CA GLY A 395 7.43 4.28 -0.04
C GLY A 395 7.60 4.96 -1.38
N LEU A 396 7.07 4.36 -2.43
CA LEU A 396 7.02 4.91 -3.78
C LEU A 396 5.58 4.93 -4.26
N ALA A 397 5.16 6.06 -4.81
CA ALA A 397 3.87 6.22 -5.48
C ALA A 397 4.05 7.05 -6.75
N VAL A 398 3.36 6.69 -7.82
CA VAL A 398 3.38 7.45 -9.08
C VAL A 398 1.96 7.88 -9.40
N ALA A 399 1.74 9.19 -9.36
CA ALA A 399 0.45 9.81 -9.63
C ALA A 399 0.64 11.26 -10.04
N ASN A 400 -0.34 11.81 -10.76
CA ASN A 400 -0.36 13.22 -11.13
C ASN A 400 0.95 13.73 -11.80
N GLY A 401 1.49 12.94 -12.73
CA GLY A 401 2.72 13.25 -13.46
C GLY A 401 3.98 13.26 -12.60
N ALA A 402 3.91 12.76 -11.36
CA ALA A 402 5.01 12.78 -10.41
C ALA A 402 5.27 11.43 -9.74
N LEU A 403 6.53 11.25 -9.34
CA LEU A 403 6.97 10.25 -8.40
C LEU A 403 7.01 10.87 -7.01
N LEU A 404 6.24 10.30 -6.09
CA LEU A 404 6.27 10.59 -4.66
C LEU A 404 7.15 9.56 -3.96
N VAL A 405 8.07 10.04 -3.12
CA VAL A 405 8.99 9.21 -2.36
C VAL A 405 8.83 9.52 -0.87
N SER A 406 8.32 8.55 -0.11
CA SER A 406 8.22 8.59 1.35
C SER A 406 9.46 7.97 1.98
N THR A 407 10.06 8.66 2.95
CA THR A 407 11.30 8.22 3.60
C THR A 407 11.11 7.86 5.07
N ASP A 408 12.12 7.24 5.67
CA ASP A 408 12.12 6.88 7.10
C ASP A 408 12.31 8.07 8.05
N THR A 409 12.66 9.24 7.53
CA THR A 409 12.58 10.51 8.27
C THR A 409 11.16 11.09 8.28
N GLY A 410 10.21 10.45 7.57
CA GLY A 410 8.85 10.93 7.36
C GLY A 410 8.72 11.98 6.25
N THR A 411 9.83 12.34 5.61
CA THR A 411 9.83 13.27 4.48
C THR A 411 9.11 12.65 3.29
N ILE A 412 8.30 13.44 2.59
CA ILE A 412 7.73 13.09 1.30
C ILE A 412 8.31 14.04 0.25
N VAL A 413 9.00 13.48 -0.75
CA VAL A 413 9.60 14.22 -1.87
C VAL A 413 8.81 13.95 -3.14
N SER A 414 8.50 14.99 -3.89
CA SER A 414 7.85 14.88 -5.21
C SER A 414 8.82 15.21 -6.33
N PHE A 415 8.90 14.35 -7.33
CA PHE A 415 9.68 14.53 -8.56
C PHE A 415 8.76 14.50 -9.77
N GLY A 416 8.80 15.53 -10.62
CA GLY A 416 8.01 15.59 -11.85
C GLY A 416 8.75 16.35 -12.96
N GLN A 417 8.05 16.91 -13.96
CA GLN A 417 8.73 17.72 -14.97
C GLN A 417 9.24 19.03 -14.37
N ALA A 418 10.36 19.53 -14.90
CA ALA A 418 10.89 20.83 -14.52
C ALA A 418 9.88 21.98 -14.80
N SER A 419 9.01 21.82 -15.80
CA SER A 419 7.93 22.77 -16.12
C SER A 419 6.84 22.84 -15.07
N ASP A 420 6.76 21.87 -14.16
CA ASP A 420 5.72 21.79 -13.14
C ASP A 420 6.12 22.50 -11.84
N GLN A 421 7.28 23.17 -11.83
CA GLN A 421 7.59 24.14 -10.79
C GLN A 421 6.47 25.18 -10.79
N PRO A 422 5.86 25.50 -9.62
CA PRO A 422 4.91 26.59 -9.56
C PRO A 422 5.63 27.83 -10.08
N SER A 423 5.20 28.34 -11.24
CA SER A 423 5.61 29.64 -11.73
C SER A 423 5.43 30.61 -10.57
N ALA A 424 6.50 31.29 -10.17
CA ALA A 424 6.56 32.20 -9.01
C ALA A 424 5.64 33.44 -9.13
N TRP A 425 4.60 33.38 -9.97
CA TRP A 425 3.82 34.50 -10.48
C TRP A 425 2.31 34.30 -10.40
N ILE A 426 1.81 33.62 -9.36
CA ILE A 426 0.38 33.72 -9.01
C ILE A 426 0.26 34.23 -7.57
N LEU A 427 0.61 35.50 -7.39
CA LEU A 427 -0.08 36.38 -6.46
C LEU A 427 -1.22 37.00 -7.26
N TYR A 428 -2.48 36.67 -6.95
CA TYR A 428 -3.63 37.60 -6.94
C TYR A 428 -4.77 36.96 -6.17
#